data_AF-A0AAE7MTD5-F1
#
_entry.id   AF-A0AAE7MTD5-F1
#
_cell.length_a   1.000
_cell.length_b   1.000
_cell.length_c   1.000
_cell.angle_alpha   90.00
_cell.angle_beta   90.00
_cell.angle_gamma   90.00
#
_symmetry.space_group_name_H-M   'P 1'
#
loop_
_entity.id
_entity.type
_entity.pdbx_description
1 polymer ?
#
loop_
_entity_poly.entity_id
_entity_poly.type
_entity_poly.pdbx_seq_one_letter_code
_entity_poly.pdbx_strand_id
1 'polypeptide(L)'
;MINSYSTSDYYEDLTIPSEIKGIPVTAIKDKAFANVTLKSINLPDTIKYIGKEAFRESTIESINLPTDLEVIEDKAFQFSELKGELVFPDNLRYIGASAFEINSLESVVFNANLEVIETNAFLYCNLTNVVFKGNANKLEKIGVGAFLSTEVENKIPIENFKKLKIYDTDNPIFELPEGEIYSNNLGVYKGFDFELANKYNNLDNFRTLYNTDK
;
A
#
# COMPACT_ATOMS: atom_id res chain seq x y z
N MET A 1 0.36 -10.70 -20.47
CA MET A 1 1.08 -9.78 -19.55
C MET A 1 1.48 -8.54 -20.31
N ILE A 2 1.44 -7.37 -19.66
CA ILE A 2 1.89 -6.08 -20.21
C ILE A 2 3.32 -5.80 -19.73
N ASN A 3 4.22 -5.40 -20.65
CA ASN A 3 5.67 -5.42 -20.39
C ASN A 3 6.34 -4.03 -20.22
N SER A 4 5.92 -2.98 -20.94
CA SER A 4 6.54 -1.64 -20.86
C SER A 4 5.81 -0.58 -21.69
N TYR A 5 5.76 0.65 -21.18
CA TYR A 5 5.37 1.89 -21.88
C TYR A 5 6.48 2.95 -21.67
N SER A 6 6.66 3.88 -22.63
CA SER A 6 7.74 4.87 -22.62
C SER A 6 7.37 6.12 -21.82
N THR A 7 8.34 6.71 -21.11
CA THR A 7 8.20 7.96 -20.33
C THR A 7 7.99 9.21 -21.18
N SER A 8 8.14 9.10 -22.51
CA SER A 8 7.88 10.18 -23.48
C SER A 8 6.40 10.33 -23.83
N ASP A 9 5.56 9.38 -23.42
CA ASP A 9 4.23 9.24 -23.96
C ASP A 9 3.19 9.66 -22.91
N TYR A 10 2.44 10.72 -23.23
CA TYR A 10 1.21 11.08 -22.54
C TYR A 10 0.07 10.25 -23.13
N TYR A 11 -0.64 9.48 -22.29
CA TYR A 11 -1.86 8.80 -22.71
C TYR A 11 -3.06 9.41 -21.98
N GLU A 12 -4.05 9.89 -22.75
CA GLU A 12 -5.30 10.41 -22.19
C GLU A 12 -6.09 9.29 -21.51
N ASP A 13 -6.42 8.23 -22.25
CA ASP A 13 -7.13 7.07 -21.74
C ASP A 13 -6.50 5.79 -22.28
N LEU A 14 -5.94 4.95 -21.40
CA LEU A 14 -5.34 3.68 -21.78
C LEU A 14 -6.23 2.51 -21.36
N THR A 15 -6.64 1.68 -22.33
CA THR A 15 -7.37 0.44 -22.03
C THR A 15 -6.50 -0.77 -22.29
N ILE A 16 -6.27 -1.56 -21.24
CA ILE A 16 -5.54 -2.82 -21.35
C ILE A 16 -6.50 -3.90 -21.83
N PRO A 17 -6.18 -4.63 -22.92
CA PRO A 17 -7.07 -5.69 -23.39
C PRO A 17 -7.10 -6.84 -22.40
N SER A 18 -8.27 -7.47 -22.22
CA SER A 18 -8.43 -8.67 -21.38
C SER A 18 -7.70 -9.89 -21.94
N GLU A 19 -7.37 -9.90 -23.24
CA GLU A 19 -6.64 -10.97 -23.90
C GLU A 19 -5.69 -10.48 -25.01
N ILE A 20 -4.63 -11.23 -25.24
CA ILE A 20 -3.71 -11.04 -26.37
C ILE A 20 -3.57 -12.38 -27.07
N LYS A 21 -4.04 -12.47 -28.33
CA LYS A 21 -4.05 -13.71 -29.13
C LYS A 21 -4.81 -14.85 -28.44
N GLY A 22 -5.94 -14.54 -27.82
CA GLY A 22 -6.77 -15.51 -27.07
C GLY A 22 -6.17 -15.95 -25.72
N ILE A 23 -5.09 -15.32 -25.26
CA ILE A 23 -4.47 -15.59 -23.97
C ILE A 23 -4.83 -14.45 -23.01
N PRO A 24 -5.48 -14.73 -21.86
CA PRO A 24 -5.84 -13.71 -20.89
C PRO A 24 -4.65 -12.88 -20.41
N VAL A 25 -4.86 -11.58 -20.23
CA VAL A 25 -3.90 -10.69 -19.59
C VAL A 25 -4.10 -10.79 -18.08
N THR A 26 -3.21 -11.53 -17.42
CA THR A 26 -3.32 -11.84 -16.00
C THR A 26 -2.42 -11.00 -15.10
N ALA A 27 -1.54 -10.17 -15.66
CA ALA A 27 -0.63 -9.36 -14.88
C ALA A 27 -0.14 -8.11 -15.61
N ILE A 28 0.10 -7.06 -14.83
CA ILE A 28 0.93 -5.92 -15.17
C ILE A 28 2.33 -6.21 -14.61
N LYS A 29 3.34 -6.28 -15.49
CA LYS A 29 4.70 -6.60 -15.03
C LYS A 29 5.37 -5.44 -14.32
N ASP A 30 6.47 -5.76 -13.67
CA ASP A 30 7.38 -4.82 -13.04
C ASP A 30 7.69 -3.64 -13.98
N LYS A 31 7.55 -2.44 -13.43
CA LYS A 31 7.84 -1.16 -14.11
C LYS A 31 7.09 -0.94 -15.44
N ALA A 32 6.02 -1.68 -15.73
CA ALA A 32 5.33 -1.61 -17.03
C ALA A 32 4.83 -0.20 -17.39
N PHE A 33 4.47 0.60 -16.38
CA PHE A 33 4.00 1.98 -16.49
C PHE A 33 4.78 2.94 -15.58
N ALA A 34 5.98 2.55 -15.12
CA ALA A 34 6.78 3.43 -14.28
C ALA A 34 7.14 4.71 -15.06
N ASN A 35 7.02 5.87 -14.41
CA ASN A 35 7.29 7.19 -14.99
C ASN A 35 6.42 7.54 -16.21
N VAL A 36 5.23 6.95 -16.35
CA VAL A 36 4.29 7.25 -17.44
C VAL A 36 3.23 8.23 -16.96
N THR A 37 3.02 9.32 -17.71
CA THR A 37 1.92 10.25 -17.49
C THR A 37 0.63 9.67 -18.08
N LEU A 38 -0.31 9.31 -17.21
CA LEU A 38 -1.57 8.68 -17.55
C LEU A 38 -2.71 9.47 -16.91
N LYS A 39 -3.66 9.96 -17.72
CA LYS A 39 -4.87 10.59 -17.15
C LYS A 39 -5.87 9.52 -16.68
N SER A 40 -6.06 8.44 -17.42
CA SER A 40 -6.82 7.27 -16.96
C SER A 40 -6.25 5.96 -17.49
N ILE A 41 -6.48 4.88 -16.73
CA ILE A 41 -6.19 3.51 -17.16
C ILE A 41 -7.34 2.57 -16.79
N ASN A 42 -7.80 1.79 -17.77
CA ASN A 42 -8.79 0.73 -17.59
C ASN A 42 -8.07 -0.62 -17.59
N LEU A 43 -8.05 -1.26 -16.43
CA LEU A 43 -7.50 -2.60 -16.24
C LEU A 43 -8.62 -3.66 -16.37
N PRO A 44 -8.42 -4.73 -17.16
CA PRO A 44 -9.39 -5.81 -17.25
C PRO A 44 -9.42 -6.63 -15.96
N ASP A 45 -10.60 -7.17 -15.64
CA ASP A 45 -10.84 -8.00 -14.45
C ASP A 45 -9.95 -9.25 -14.39
N THR A 46 -9.43 -9.71 -15.52
CA THR A 46 -8.54 -10.88 -15.60
C THR A 46 -7.19 -10.70 -14.91
N ILE A 47 -6.81 -9.47 -14.56
CA ILE A 47 -5.53 -9.17 -13.91
C ILE A 47 -5.56 -9.64 -12.45
N LYS A 48 -4.61 -10.51 -12.12
CA LYS A 48 -4.38 -11.08 -10.80
C LYS A 48 -3.20 -10.44 -10.07
N TYR A 49 -2.24 -9.89 -10.81
CA TYR A 49 -0.98 -9.39 -10.25
C TYR A 49 -0.61 -8.02 -10.82
N ILE A 50 -0.28 -7.08 -9.93
CA ILE A 50 0.37 -5.81 -10.27
C ILE A 50 1.79 -5.87 -9.73
N GLY A 51 2.76 -5.89 -10.65
CA GLY A 51 4.17 -6.11 -10.37
C GLY A 51 4.88 -4.94 -9.69
N LYS A 52 6.15 -5.20 -9.36
CA LYS A 52 6.98 -4.27 -8.61
C LYS A 52 7.18 -2.97 -9.37
N GLU A 53 6.93 -1.84 -8.72
CA GLU A 53 7.04 -0.51 -9.33
C GLU A 53 6.19 -0.34 -10.61
N ALA A 54 5.14 -1.16 -10.81
CA ALA A 54 4.37 -1.19 -12.07
C ALA A 54 3.88 0.19 -12.52
N PHE A 55 3.48 1.05 -11.60
CA PHE A 55 2.97 2.41 -11.81
C PHE A 55 3.76 3.45 -10.98
N ARG A 56 5.00 3.13 -10.60
CA ARG A 56 5.84 4.03 -9.80
C ARG A 56 6.06 5.34 -10.56
N GLU A 57 5.83 6.47 -9.90
CA GLU A 57 5.96 7.81 -10.51
C GLU A 57 5.06 8.00 -11.74
N SER A 58 3.95 7.26 -11.85
CA SER A 58 2.88 7.60 -12.80
C SER A 58 2.03 8.76 -12.26
N THR A 59 1.30 9.49 -13.11
CA THR A 59 0.42 10.59 -12.66
C THR A 59 -1.06 10.17 -12.61
N ILE A 60 -1.34 8.94 -12.18
CA ILE A 60 -2.70 8.37 -12.21
C ILE A 60 -3.46 8.87 -10.99
N GLU A 61 -4.42 9.76 -11.21
CA GLU A 61 -5.20 10.33 -10.09
C GLU A 61 -6.20 9.34 -9.48
N SER A 62 -6.67 8.35 -10.25
CA SER A 62 -7.63 7.33 -9.80
C SER A 62 -7.48 6.04 -10.59
N ILE A 63 -7.77 4.91 -9.95
CA ILE A 63 -7.68 3.59 -10.58
C ILE A 63 -8.83 2.69 -10.13
N ASN A 64 -9.44 1.99 -11.10
CA ASN A 64 -10.34 0.89 -10.82
C ASN A 64 -9.50 -0.40 -10.74
N LEU A 65 -9.41 -0.99 -9.56
CA LEU A 65 -8.68 -2.23 -9.37
C LEU A 65 -9.48 -3.42 -9.96
N PRO A 66 -8.82 -4.36 -10.68
CA PRO A 66 -9.44 -5.56 -11.23
C PRO A 66 -10.12 -6.42 -10.17
N THR A 67 -11.28 -7.02 -10.48
CA THR A 67 -12.01 -7.85 -9.51
C THR A 67 -11.27 -9.16 -9.13
N ASP A 68 -10.47 -9.74 -10.03
CA ASP A 68 -9.64 -10.92 -9.73
C ASP A 68 -8.24 -10.57 -9.19
N LEU A 69 -7.99 -9.30 -8.83
CA LEU A 69 -6.68 -8.89 -8.32
C LEU A 69 -6.38 -9.57 -6.97
N GLU A 70 -5.26 -10.27 -6.90
CA GLU A 70 -4.82 -11.03 -5.72
C GLU A 70 -3.63 -10.36 -5.01
N VAL A 71 -2.74 -9.70 -5.77
CA VAL A 71 -1.45 -9.19 -5.27
C VAL A 71 -1.10 -7.83 -5.89
N ILE A 72 -0.68 -6.91 -5.01
CA ILE A 72 -0.02 -5.65 -5.37
C ILE A 72 1.39 -5.70 -4.78
N GLU A 73 2.40 -5.70 -5.64
CA GLU A 73 3.81 -5.85 -5.23
C GLU A 73 4.43 -4.54 -4.72
N ASP A 74 5.68 -4.65 -4.24
CA ASP A 74 6.46 -3.53 -3.73
C ASP A 74 6.42 -2.30 -4.63
N LYS A 75 6.16 -1.13 -4.02
CA LYS A 75 6.21 0.18 -4.69
C LYS A 75 5.34 0.28 -5.94
N ALA A 76 4.37 -0.62 -6.12
CA ALA A 76 3.57 -0.71 -7.35
C ALA A 76 2.96 0.64 -7.76
N PHE A 77 2.52 1.45 -6.79
CA PHE A 77 1.94 2.78 -6.95
C PHE A 77 2.67 3.84 -6.12
N GLN A 78 3.98 3.69 -5.90
CA GLN A 78 4.77 4.68 -5.18
C GLN A 78 4.82 5.98 -5.99
N PHE A 79 4.50 7.13 -5.38
CA PHE A 79 4.45 8.43 -6.05
C PHE A 79 3.48 8.48 -7.26
N SER A 80 2.32 7.84 -7.19
CA SER A 80 1.39 7.73 -8.34
C SER A 80 0.34 8.84 -8.46
N GLU A 81 0.33 9.83 -7.56
CA GLU A 81 -0.69 10.90 -7.46
C GLU A 81 -2.13 10.42 -7.20
N LEU A 82 -2.31 9.15 -6.77
CA LEU A 82 -3.63 8.61 -6.47
C LEU A 82 -4.31 9.42 -5.35
N LYS A 83 -5.59 9.75 -5.53
CA LYS A 83 -6.36 10.56 -4.59
C LYS A 83 -7.77 10.04 -4.35
N GLY A 84 -8.40 10.50 -3.28
CA GLY A 84 -9.76 10.11 -2.90
C GLY A 84 -9.83 8.72 -2.27
N GLU A 85 -10.88 7.97 -2.59
CA GLU A 85 -11.12 6.63 -2.04
C GLU A 85 -10.58 5.52 -2.94
N LEU A 86 -9.87 4.56 -2.33
CA LEU A 86 -9.45 3.32 -2.98
C LEU A 86 -10.14 2.12 -2.31
N VAL A 87 -10.95 1.40 -3.09
CA VAL A 87 -11.63 0.18 -2.65
C VAL A 87 -10.89 -1.03 -3.19
N PHE A 88 -10.38 -1.87 -2.29
CA PHE A 88 -9.68 -3.09 -2.67
C PHE A 88 -10.66 -4.23 -2.99
N PRO A 89 -10.41 -5.02 -4.06
CA PRO A 89 -11.30 -6.07 -4.52
C PRO A 89 -11.29 -7.29 -3.58
N ASP A 90 -12.35 -8.11 -3.64
CA ASP A 90 -12.58 -9.18 -2.67
C ASP A 90 -11.49 -10.27 -2.66
N ASN A 91 -10.79 -10.46 -3.78
CA ASN A 91 -9.73 -11.46 -3.93
C ASN A 91 -8.34 -10.99 -3.48
N LEU A 92 -8.17 -9.71 -3.13
CA LEU A 92 -6.85 -9.19 -2.76
C LEU A 92 -6.37 -9.80 -1.43
N ARG A 93 -5.13 -10.29 -1.42
CA ARG A 93 -4.51 -10.93 -0.25
C ARG A 93 -3.27 -10.20 0.23
N TYR A 94 -2.56 -9.50 -0.66
CA TYR A 94 -1.23 -8.95 -0.35
C TYR A 94 -1.03 -7.54 -0.92
N ILE A 95 -0.50 -6.66 -0.08
CA ILE A 95 -0.04 -5.31 -0.43
C ILE A 95 1.42 -5.16 -0.01
N GLY A 96 2.29 -4.97 -0.99
CA GLY A 96 3.75 -4.93 -0.84
C GLY A 96 4.31 -3.67 -0.19
N ALA A 97 5.61 -3.69 0.07
CA ALA A 97 6.27 -2.64 0.83
C ALA A 97 6.24 -1.33 0.05
N SER A 98 5.89 -0.23 0.72
CA SER A 98 5.73 1.09 0.09
C SER A 98 4.79 1.10 -1.14
N ALA A 99 3.87 0.14 -1.27
CA ALA A 99 3.06 -0.03 -2.48
C ALA A 99 2.30 1.24 -2.89
N PHE A 100 1.81 2.02 -1.93
CA PHE A 100 1.10 3.28 -2.13
C PHE A 100 1.77 4.45 -1.39
N GLU A 101 3.07 4.36 -1.08
CA GLU A 101 3.78 5.44 -0.39
C GLU A 101 3.75 6.74 -1.22
N ILE A 102 3.49 7.85 -0.52
CA ILE A 102 3.43 9.22 -1.06
C ILE A 102 2.35 9.35 -2.15
N ASN A 103 1.09 9.20 -1.73
CA ASN A 103 -0.10 9.47 -2.54
C ASN A 103 -1.06 10.40 -1.77
N SER A 104 -2.06 10.96 -2.45
CA SER A 104 -3.09 11.82 -1.84
C SER A 104 -4.38 11.07 -1.50
N LEU A 105 -4.29 9.76 -1.24
CA LEU A 105 -5.44 8.93 -0.85
C LEU A 105 -6.03 9.43 0.48
N GLU A 106 -7.35 9.54 0.53
CA GLU A 106 -8.12 10.04 1.69
C GLU A 106 -8.83 8.90 2.43
N SER A 107 -9.25 7.87 1.70
CA SER A 107 -9.98 6.71 2.22
C SER A 107 -9.45 5.43 1.60
N VAL A 108 -9.25 4.38 2.41
CA VAL A 108 -9.00 3.02 1.93
C VAL A 108 -9.99 2.04 2.53
N VAL A 109 -10.55 1.19 1.69
CA VAL A 109 -11.48 0.14 2.09
C VAL A 109 -10.89 -1.21 1.73
N PHE A 110 -10.31 -1.88 2.72
CA PHE A 110 -9.74 -3.22 2.59
C PHE A 110 -10.84 -4.29 2.57
N ASN A 111 -10.65 -5.32 1.75
CA ASN A 111 -11.52 -6.48 1.67
C ASN A 111 -11.37 -7.41 2.89
N ALA A 112 -12.30 -8.36 3.02
CA ALA A 112 -12.32 -9.30 4.14
C ALA A 112 -11.23 -10.39 4.06
N ASN A 113 -10.59 -10.56 2.90
CA ASN A 113 -9.61 -11.62 2.65
C ASN A 113 -8.16 -11.11 2.65
N LEU A 114 -7.93 -9.83 2.96
CA LEU A 114 -6.59 -9.27 3.04
C LEU A 114 -5.79 -9.94 4.16
N GLU A 115 -4.59 -10.42 3.84
CA GLU A 115 -3.72 -11.16 4.76
C GLU A 115 -2.51 -10.32 5.18
N VAL A 116 -1.97 -9.52 4.26
CA VAL A 116 -0.72 -8.79 4.50
C VAL A 116 -0.79 -7.35 3.98
N ILE A 117 -0.38 -6.42 4.84
CA ILE A 117 0.02 -5.05 4.48
C ILE A 117 1.46 -4.89 4.92
N GLU A 118 2.37 -4.65 3.98
CA GLU A 118 3.79 -4.54 4.27
C GLU A 118 4.21 -3.17 4.83
N THR A 119 5.48 -3.10 5.24
CA THR A 119 6.14 -1.91 5.77
C THR A 119 5.91 -0.69 4.87
N ASN A 120 5.53 0.43 5.47
CA ASN A 120 5.31 1.72 4.79
C ASN A 120 4.29 1.72 3.63
N ALA A 121 3.45 0.69 3.49
CA ALA A 121 2.55 0.56 2.34
C ALA A 121 1.73 1.82 2.01
N PHE A 122 1.29 2.60 3.01
CA PHE A 122 0.57 3.88 2.85
C PHE A 122 1.25 5.02 3.62
N LEU A 123 2.59 4.96 3.76
CA LEU A 123 3.37 6.04 4.37
C LEU A 123 3.20 7.34 3.56
N TYR A 124 2.97 8.46 4.26
CA TYR A 124 2.72 9.78 3.65
C TYR A 124 1.50 9.82 2.71
N CYS A 125 0.46 9.06 3.03
CA CYS A 125 -0.87 9.27 2.46
C CYS A 125 -1.73 10.21 3.33
N ASN A 126 -2.69 10.92 2.71
CA ASN A 126 -3.62 11.81 3.41
C ASN A 126 -4.81 11.06 4.03
N LEU A 127 -4.62 9.82 4.45
CA LEU A 127 -5.72 8.97 4.88
C LEU A 127 -6.39 9.59 6.11
N THR A 128 -7.69 9.78 6.03
CA THR A 128 -8.55 10.13 7.17
C THR A 128 -9.50 8.99 7.51
N ASN A 129 -9.68 8.02 6.61
CA ASN A 129 -10.57 6.89 6.79
C ASN A 129 -9.90 5.57 6.36
N VAL A 130 -9.93 4.58 7.24
CA VAL A 130 -9.43 3.23 6.96
C VAL A 130 -10.48 2.23 7.41
N VAL A 131 -10.99 1.43 6.49
CA VAL A 131 -12.04 0.46 6.74
C VAL A 131 -11.54 -0.94 6.42
N PHE A 132 -11.72 -1.87 7.35
CA PHE A 132 -11.47 -3.28 7.14
C PHE A 132 -12.80 -4.04 7.08
N LYS A 133 -13.17 -4.53 5.89
CA LYS A 133 -14.32 -5.44 5.76
C LYS A 133 -14.03 -6.76 6.50
N GLY A 134 -15.09 -7.44 6.93
CA GLY A 134 -14.97 -8.72 7.64
C GLY A 134 -14.22 -8.63 8.98
N ASN A 135 -14.10 -7.42 9.54
CA ASN A 135 -13.35 -7.14 10.78
C ASN A 135 -11.89 -7.58 10.72
N ALA A 136 -11.28 -7.57 9.53
CA ALA A 136 -9.90 -8.01 9.30
C ALA A 136 -9.56 -9.40 9.87
N ASN A 137 -10.52 -10.33 9.87
CA ASN A 137 -10.36 -11.67 10.45
C ASN A 137 -9.29 -12.53 9.76
N LYS A 138 -8.87 -12.17 8.54
CA LYS A 138 -7.80 -12.81 7.76
C LYS A 138 -6.46 -12.07 7.83
N LEU A 139 -6.42 -10.87 8.39
CA LEU A 139 -5.19 -10.08 8.39
C LEU A 139 -4.19 -10.67 9.40
N GLU A 140 -3.01 -11.03 8.90
CA GLU A 140 -1.94 -11.68 9.67
C GLU A 140 -0.78 -10.73 9.97
N LYS A 141 -0.48 -9.82 9.02
CA LYS A 141 0.68 -8.92 9.08
C LYS A 141 0.31 -7.48 8.73
N ILE A 142 0.75 -6.55 9.57
CA ILE A 142 0.88 -5.12 9.24
C ILE A 142 2.34 -4.71 9.50
N GLY A 143 3.00 -4.19 8.47
CA GLY A 143 4.37 -3.69 8.59
C GLY A 143 4.44 -2.36 9.34
N VAL A 144 5.59 -2.11 9.97
CA VAL A 144 5.89 -0.85 10.64
C VAL A 144 5.71 0.31 9.65
N GLY A 145 5.09 1.38 10.13
CA GLY A 145 4.91 2.60 9.35
C GLY A 145 3.90 2.49 8.20
N ALA A 146 3.18 1.37 8.05
CA ALA A 146 2.21 1.17 6.98
C ALA A 146 1.17 2.30 6.88
N PHE A 147 0.84 2.98 7.99
CA PHE A 147 -0.07 4.12 8.03
C PHE A 147 0.56 5.34 8.74
N LEU A 148 1.89 5.43 8.76
CA LEU A 148 2.59 6.58 9.37
C LEU A 148 2.40 7.84 8.52
N SER A 149 2.38 8.99 9.19
CA SER A 149 2.14 10.30 8.56
C SER A 149 0.78 10.42 7.85
N THR A 150 -0.21 9.67 8.33
CA THR A 150 -1.63 9.80 7.93
C THR A 150 -2.43 10.49 9.04
N GLU A 151 -3.60 11.06 8.70
CA GLU A 151 -4.52 11.68 9.66
C GLU A 151 -5.51 10.68 10.30
N VAL A 152 -5.25 9.37 10.19
CA VAL A 152 -6.12 8.26 10.67
C VAL A 152 -6.11 8.12 12.19
N GLU A 153 -5.81 9.17 12.97
CA GLU A 153 -5.71 9.09 14.42
C GLU A 153 -6.93 8.37 15.02
N ASN A 154 -6.68 7.24 15.69
CA ASN A 154 -7.64 6.41 16.43
C ASN A 154 -8.74 5.66 15.62
N LYS A 155 -8.53 5.37 14.32
CA LYS A 155 -9.58 4.70 13.50
C LYS A 155 -9.31 3.26 13.09
N ILE A 156 -8.11 2.72 13.29
CA ILE A 156 -7.85 1.30 13.01
C ILE A 156 -8.27 0.51 14.26
N PRO A 157 -9.36 -0.28 14.21
CA PRO A 157 -9.93 -0.91 15.39
C PRO A 157 -9.13 -2.15 15.76
N ILE A 158 -7.91 -1.98 16.27
CA ILE A 158 -6.95 -3.05 16.53
C ILE A 158 -7.49 -4.14 17.49
N GLU A 159 -8.52 -3.82 18.27
CA GLU A 159 -9.33 -4.75 19.05
C GLU A 159 -9.96 -5.90 18.24
N ASN A 160 -10.23 -5.67 16.96
CA ASN A 160 -10.91 -6.64 16.10
C ASN A 160 -9.93 -7.67 15.52
N PHE A 161 -8.63 -7.47 15.69
CA PHE A 161 -7.58 -8.27 15.05
C PHE A 161 -7.06 -9.35 16.00
N LYS A 162 -7.73 -10.51 16.00
CA LYS A 162 -7.47 -11.60 16.96
C LYS A 162 -6.09 -12.26 16.85
N LYS A 163 -5.35 -12.06 15.75
CA LYS A 163 -4.09 -12.78 15.44
C LYS A 163 -3.03 -11.91 14.73
N LEU A 164 -3.16 -10.60 14.82
CA LEU A 164 -2.28 -9.69 14.09
C LEU A 164 -0.88 -9.65 14.70
N LYS A 165 0.12 -9.75 13.82
CA LYS A 165 1.53 -9.51 14.15
C LYS A 165 2.00 -8.22 13.46
N ILE A 166 2.78 -7.43 14.19
CA ILE A 166 3.42 -6.23 13.64
C ILE A 166 4.87 -6.57 13.32
N TYR A 167 5.36 -6.18 12.14
CA TYR A 167 6.70 -6.54 11.66
C TYR A 167 7.55 -5.35 11.25
N ASP A 168 8.84 -5.41 11.56
CA ASP A 168 9.88 -4.64 10.88
C ASP A 168 10.61 -5.57 9.91
N THR A 169 10.52 -5.32 8.60
CA THR A 169 11.33 -5.99 7.57
C THR A 169 11.49 -7.51 7.80
N ASP A 170 10.35 -8.18 8.03
CA ASP A 170 10.18 -9.63 8.29
C ASP A 170 10.44 -10.15 9.72
N ASN A 171 10.86 -9.29 10.65
CA ASN A 171 10.96 -9.63 12.07
C ASN A 171 9.69 -9.19 12.82
N PRO A 172 8.94 -10.11 13.46
CA PRO A 172 7.80 -9.72 14.27
C PRO A 172 8.31 -8.91 15.47
N ILE A 173 7.86 -7.67 15.59
CA ILE A 173 8.17 -6.78 16.71
C ILE A 173 7.17 -6.89 17.84
N PHE A 174 5.95 -7.38 17.54
CA PHE A 174 4.89 -7.55 18.53
C PHE A 174 3.90 -8.64 18.08
N GLU A 175 3.57 -9.55 18.99
CA GLU A 175 2.46 -10.49 18.85
C GLU A 175 1.38 -10.11 19.86
N LEU A 176 0.15 -9.87 19.38
CA LEU A 176 -0.99 -9.63 20.27
C LEU A 176 -1.35 -10.94 20.99
N PRO A 177 -1.36 -10.99 22.34
CA PRO A 177 -1.83 -12.17 23.06
C PRO A 177 -3.31 -12.44 22.76
N GLU A 178 -3.72 -13.71 22.75
CA GLU A 178 -5.13 -14.08 22.51
C GLU A 178 -6.03 -13.43 23.58
N GLY A 179 -6.80 -12.39 23.19
CA GLY A 179 -7.88 -11.84 24.01
C GLY A 179 -7.67 -10.45 24.63
N GLU A 180 -6.60 -9.71 24.31
CA GLU A 180 -6.41 -8.35 24.84
C GLU A 180 -6.54 -7.25 23.77
N ILE A 181 -7.18 -6.14 24.13
CA ILE A 181 -7.34 -4.94 23.32
C ILE A 181 -6.31 -3.91 23.79
N TYR A 182 -5.34 -3.61 22.96
CA TYR A 182 -4.52 -2.41 23.10
C TYR A 182 -5.02 -1.39 22.07
N SER A 183 -4.97 -0.10 22.38
CA SER A 183 -5.19 1.00 21.44
C SER A 183 -4.00 1.93 21.53
N ASN A 184 -3.08 1.91 20.57
CA ASN A 184 -2.06 2.94 20.43
C ASN A 184 -1.26 2.84 19.12
N ASN A 185 -1.45 3.86 18.28
CA ASN A 185 -0.51 4.44 17.31
C ASN A 185 0.28 3.47 16.42
N LEU A 186 -0.23 3.26 15.20
CA LEU A 186 0.54 2.73 14.05
C LEU A 186 1.49 3.77 13.41
N GLY A 187 1.90 4.78 14.16
CA GLY A 187 3.31 5.15 14.24
C GLY A 187 3.88 4.49 15.49
N VAL A 188 4.60 3.36 15.33
CA VAL A 188 5.03 2.45 16.40
C VAL A 188 6.07 3.07 17.35
N TYR A 189 5.89 4.29 17.84
CA TYR A 189 6.70 4.90 18.88
C TYR A 189 5.88 5.94 19.67
N LYS A 190 5.10 5.47 20.64
CA LYS A 190 4.87 6.20 21.90
C LYS A 190 4.68 5.19 23.03
N GLY A 191 5.78 4.92 23.73
CA GLY A 191 5.92 3.87 24.75
C GLY A 191 7.34 3.26 24.76
N PHE A 192 8.10 3.44 23.68
CA PHE A 192 9.53 3.14 23.63
C PHE A 192 10.32 4.25 24.30
N ASP A 193 11.04 3.87 25.34
CA ASP A 193 12.07 4.66 25.99
C ASP A 193 13.13 5.11 24.96
N PHE A 194 13.28 6.42 24.78
CA PHE A 194 14.18 7.03 23.80
C PHE A 194 15.66 6.62 24.02
N GLU A 195 16.03 6.15 25.21
CA GLU A 195 17.41 5.71 25.48
C GLU A 195 17.78 4.38 24.80
N LEU A 196 16.82 3.48 24.54
CA LEU A 196 17.11 2.17 23.95
C LEU A 196 17.25 2.23 22.42
N ALA A 197 16.51 3.12 21.76
CA ALA A 197 16.56 3.31 20.30
C ALA A 197 17.88 3.97 19.85
N ASN A 198 18.42 4.91 20.64
CA ASN A 198 19.74 5.52 20.41
C ASN A 198 20.89 4.50 20.49
N LYS A 199 20.67 3.33 21.08
CA LYS A 199 21.68 2.26 21.14
C LYS A 199 21.73 1.39 19.88
N TYR A 200 20.65 1.34 19.09
CA TYR A 200 20.53 0.37 17.99
C TYR A 200 20.30 0.96 16.59
N ASN A 201 19.84 2.21 16.44
CA ASN A 201 19.69 2.80 15.11
C ASN A 201 20.08 4.29 15.11
N ASN A 202 21.15 4.56 14.37
CA ASN A 202 21.78 5.86 14.11
C ASN A 202 20.81 6.80 13.34
N LEU A 203 19.71 7.20 13.98
CA LEU A 203 18.56 7.92 13.40
C LEU A 203 18.77 9.43 13.24
N ASP A 204 19.96 9.96 13.57
CA ASP A 204 20.34 11.36 13.33
C ASP A 204 20.34 11.76 11.84
N ASN A 205 20.27 10.80 10.91
CA ASN A 205 20.30 11.06 9.46
C ASN A 205 18.93 11.24 8.77
N PHE A 206 17.80 10.99 9.44
CA PHE A 206 16.48 11.12 8.77
C PHE A 206 15.86 12.51 8.87
N ARG A 207 16.22 13.30 9.88
CA ARG A 207 15.74 14.70 10.03
C ARG A 207 16.42 15.68 9.07
N THR A 208 17.54 15.31 8.47
CA THR A 208 18.39 16.18 7.65
C THR A 208 18.18 16.04 6.13
N LEU A 209 17.34 15.11 5.67
CA LEU A 209 17.15 14.86 4.23
C LEU A 209 15.92 15.53 3.58
N TYR A 210 15.00 16.12 4.36
CA TYR A 210 13.82 16.82 3.82
C TYR A 210 13.55 18.21 4.42
N ASN A 211 14.41 18.70 5.31
CA ASN A 211 14.51 20.13 5.60
C ASN A 211 15.70 20.71 4.82
N THR A 212 15.52 20.91 3.52
CA THR A 212 16.27 21.95 2.82
C THR A 212 15.32 23.10 2.54
N ASP A 213 15.43 24.11 3.38
CA ASP A 213 15.17 25.53 3.12
C ASP A 213 14.51 25.85 1.77
N LYS A 214 13.25 26.29 1.83
CA LYS A 214 12.82 27.61 1.36
C LYS A 214 11.44 28.00 1.90
#